data_AF-A0A538E1A3-F1
#
_entry.id   AF-A0A538E1A3-F1
#
_cell.length_a   1.000
_cell.length_b   1.000
_cell.length_c   1.000
_cell.angle_alpha   90.00
_cell.angle_beta   90.00
_cell.angle_gamma   90.00
#
_symmetry.space_group_name_H-M   'P 1'
#
loop_
_entity.id
_entity.type
_entity.pdbx_description
1 polymer ?
#
loop_
_entity_poly.entity_id
_entity_poly.type
_entity_poly.pdbx_seq_one_letter_code
_entity_poly.pdbx_strand_id
1 'polypeptide(L)'
;MYGLAVRGITGIRSSRSEVPVRVSRRRVPAARSRRIGLVLGAGGVLGAAWTAGALAALQERVDRPLGAVDLVVGTSAGSVLAAALRCGVGVDQIVEHQRGSALAELPHLSQLDRDGGPLPPLPRLRIGSPRLLASTALAPHRIRPWVAASGLVPQGRGQLRYLGALVEAILAQDTAAVAGWPARETWIVAVDYATGHRMAFGRPGAPPVPLADAVVASCSIPGWYEPKSVAGRRYVDGGVCSSTSLDLVAKAGLDEVYVLAPMASYLMDRPCRTPSVPASAWLGGVHLGPC
;
A
#
# COMPACT_ATOMS: atom_id res chain seq x y z
N MET A 1 41.01 84.74 28.86
CA MET A 1 42.07 84.66 29.88
C MET A 1 42.91 83.42 29.59
N TYR A 2 44.23 83.62 29.61
CA TYR A 2 45.38 82.70 29.46
C TYR A 2 45.13 81.21 29.81
N GLY A 3 45.76 80.21 29.18
CA GLY A 3 47.08 80.23 28.53
C GLY A 3 47.33 79.09 27.54
N LEU A 4 48.48 79.24 26.89
CA LEU A 4 49.04 78.49 25.77
C LEU A 4 49.99 77.37 26.27
N ALA A 5 50.31 76.44 25.36
CA ALA A 5 51.55 75.65 25.24
C ALA A 5 51.66 74.28 25.93
N VAL A 6 52.43 73.27 25.47
CA VAL A 6 53.11 72.89 24.20
C VAL A 6 53.54 71.40 24.36
N ARG A 7 53.57 70.68 23.23
CA ARG A 7 54.25 69.41 22.84
C ARG A 7 55.16 68.61 23.81
N GLY A 8 55.10 67.28 23.62
CA GLY A 8 56.22 66.31 23.68
C GLY A 8 55.74 64.94 23.15
N ILE A 9 56.02 64.54 21.90
CA ILE A 9 57.18 63.82 21.33
C ILE A 9 57.36 62.36 21.83
N THR A 10 56.92 61.45 20.96
CA THR A 10 57.42 60.11 20.57
C THR A 10 57.78 59.03 21.61
N GLY A 11 57.20 57.84 21.42
CA GLY A 11 57.71 56.59 21.99
C GLY A 11 56.93 55.34 21.56
N ILE A 12 57.40 54.69 20.49
CA ILE A 12 57.38 53.23 20.22
C ILE A 12 56.00 52.52 20.31
N ARG A 13 55.37 52.26 19.15
CA ARG A 13 54.31 51.26 19.02
C ARG A 13 54.90 49.94 18.48
N SER A 14 54.96 48.94 19.34
CA SER A 14 55.19 47.54 18.98
C SER A 14 53.97 47.01 18.22
N SER A 15 54.11 46.72 16.93
CA SER A 15 53.10 46.02 16.12
C SER A 15 53.14 44.52 16.43
N ARG A 16 52.23 44.03 17.26
CA ARG A 16 51.88 42.60 17.29
C ARG A 16 50.76 42.40 16.27
N SER A 17 51.03 41.66 15.21
CA SER A 17 49.99 41.16 14.30
C SER A 17 49.23 40.04 15.02
N GLU A 18 47.98 40.28 15.36
CA GLU A 18 47.05 39.21 15.72
C GLU A 18 46.60 38.55 14.41
N VAL A 19 47.04 37.31 14.20
CA VAL A 19 46.52 36.45 13.14
C VAL A 19 45.14 35.95 13.61
N PRO A 20 44.04 36.26 12.91
CA PRO A 20 42.74 35.75 13.31
C PRO A 20 42.69 34.24 13.05
N VAL A 21 42.61 33.44 14.11
CA VAL A 21 42.35 32.01 14.03
C VAL A 21 40.94 31.81 13.49
N ARG A 22 40.86 31.47 12.19
CA ARG A 22 39.60 31.15 11.52
C ARG A 22 39.14 29.77 11.99
N VAL A 23 38.29 29.72 13.01
CA VAL A 23 37.63 28.47 13.42
C VAL A 23 36.69 28.05 12.30
N SER A 24 37.15 27.10 11.48
CA SER A 24 36.32 26.42 10.49
C SER A 24 35.19 25.70 11.22
N ARG A 25 33.97 26.26 11.18
CA ARG A 25 32.77 25.53 11.58
C ARG A 25 32.60 24.38 10.60
N ARG A 26 33.04 23.19 11.02
CA ARG A 26 32.76 21.93 10.32
C ARG A 26 31.25 21.84 10.14
N ARG A 27 30.76 21.97 8.90
CA ARG A 27 29.35 21.75 8.56
C ARG A 27 29.03 20.31 8.99
N VAL A 28 28.26 20.15 10.07
CA VAL A 28 27.68 18.85 10.41
C VAL A 28 26.80 18.47 9.21
N PRO A 29 27.00 17.31 8.57
CA PRO A 29 26.11 16.87 7.51
C PRO A 29 24.68 16.88 8.05
N ALA A 30 23.75 17.51 7.32
CA ALA A 30 22.35 17.46 7.69
C ALA A 30 21.96 15.98 7.84
N ALA A 31 21.40 15.61 8.99
CA ALA A 31 20.96 14.24 9.23
C ALA A 31 19.99 13.85 8.11
N ARG A 32 20.30 12.77 7.37
CA ARG A 32 19.40 12.27 6.32
C ARG A 32 18.03 12.03 6.94
N SER A 33 16.97 12.51 6.29
CA SER A 33 15.60 12.24 6.72
C SER A 33 15.37 10.73 6.81
N ARG A 34 14.75 10.29 7.91
CA ARG A 34 14.38 8.89 8.15
C ARG A 34 13.51 8.40 6.99
N ARG A 35 13.89 7.27 6.38
CA ARG A 35 13.13 6.59 5.33
C ARG A 35 12.15 5.61 5.93
N ILE A 36 10.87 5.81 5.65
CA ILE A 36 9.77 5.06 6.28
C ILE A 36 9.09 4.19 5.22
N GLY A 37 8.90 2.92 5.53
CA GLY A 37 8.05 2.00 4.78
C GLY A 37 6.73 1.75 5.49
N LEU A 38 5.67 1.56 4.71
CA LEU A 38 4.37 1.11 5.17
C LEU A 38 3.97 -0.17 4.43
N VAL A 39 3.72 -1.25 5.17
CA VAL A 39 3.30 -2.55 4.63
C VAL A 39 1.87 -2.81 5.06
N LEU A 40 0.97 -2.93 4.09
CA LEU A 40 -0.47 -3.16 4.26
C LEU A 40 -0.81 -4.58 3.83
N GLY A 41 -1.17 -5.41 4.81
CA GLY A 41 -1.45 -6.82 4.61
C GLY A 41 -2.82 -7.12 4.01
N ALA A 42 -2.97 -8.36 3.56
CA ALA A 42 -4.25 -8.94 3.16
C ALA A 42 -5.22 -9.04 4.35
N GLY A 43 -6.52 -9.04 4.04
CA GLY A 43 -7.57 -9.20 5.06
C GLY A 43 -9.01 -9.10 4.57
N GLY A 44 -9.26 -9.04 3.25
CA GLY A 44 -10.60 -8.85 2.70
C GLY A 44 -11.27 -7.57 3.22
N VAL A 45 -12.60 -7.54 3.18
CA VAL A 45 -13.40 -6.37 3.59
C VAL A 45 -13.21 -6.05 5.08
N LEU A 46 -13.25 -7.06 5.96
CA LEU A 46 -13.08 -6.87 7.40
C LEU A 46 -11.67 -6.39 7.75
N GLY A 47 -10.65 -6.95 7.12
CA GLY A 47 -9.28 -6.51 7.30
C GLY A 47 -9.01 -5.11 6.74
N ALA A 48 -9.70 -4.70 5.66
CA ALA A 48 -9.67 -3.32 5.19
C ALA A 48 -10.22 -2.35 6.24
N ALA A 49 -11.35 -2.70 6.88
CA ALA A 49 -11.94 -1.89 7.94
C ALA A 49 -11.01 -1.77 9.17
N TRP A 50 -10.43 -2.89 9.61
CA TRP A 50 -9.43 -2.89 10.67
C TRP A 50 -8.22 -2.01 10.30
N THR A 51 -7.72 -2.16 9.07
CA THR A 51 -6.55 -1.42 8.58
C THR A 51 -6.84 0.08 8.48
N ALA A 52 -8.05 0.50 8.09
CA ALA A 52 -8.44 1.91 8.07
C ALA A 52 -8.36 2.55 9.47
N GLY A 53 -8.87 1.86 10.50
CA GLY A 53 -8.75 2.31 11.89
C GLY A 53 -7.28 2.35 12.36
N ALA A 54 -6.49 1.33 12.01
CA ALA A 54 -5.07 1.29 12.33
C ALA A 54 -4.26 2.40 11.63
N LEU A 55 -4.61 2.74 10.38
CA LEU A 55 -4.03 3.87 9.65
C LEU A 55 -4.31 5.20 10.36
N ALA A 56 -5.53 5.41 10.86
CA ALA A 56 -5.86 6.62 11.63
C ALA A 56 -4.98 6.76 12.88
N ALA A 57 -4.87 5.68 13.67
CA ALA A 57 -4.02 5.67 14.87
C ALA A 57 -2.51 5.77 14.55
N LEU A 58 -2.08 5.31 13.36
CA LEU A 58 -0.70 5.43 12.91
C LEU A 58 -0.39 6.84 12.40
N GLN A 59 -1.33 7.49 11.72
CA GLN A 59 -1.17 8.83 11.17
C GLN A 59 -0.84 9.86 12.27
N GLU A 60 -1.36 9.68 13.49
CA GLU A 60 -1.05 10.51 14.66
C GLU A 60 0.41 10.35 15.15
N ARG A 61 1.08 9.24 14.80
CA ARG A 61 2.45 8.94 15.26
C ARG A 61 3.52 9.26 14.22
N VAL A 62 3.14 9.49 12.97
CA VAL A 62 4.06 9.76 11.87
C VAL A 62 4.01 11.24 11.54
N ASP A 63 5.17 11.87 11.45
CA ASP A 63 5.37 13.31 11.25
C ASP A 63 5.01 13.84 9.85
N ARG A 64 4.47 12.97 8.99
CA ARG A 64 4.09 13.26 7.62
C ARG A 64 2.88 12.42 7.21
N PRO A 65 2.14 12.82 6.15
CA PRO A 65 1.04 12.02 5.63
C PRO A 65 1.50 10.59 5.28
N LEU A 66 0.71 9.57 5.63
CA LEU A 66 1.07 8.17 5.35
C LEU A 66 1.21 7.90 3.84
N GLY A 67 0.45 8.60 2.99
CA GLY A 67 0.61 8.55 1.54
C GLY A 67 1.94 9.12 1.03
N ALA A 68 2.68 9.88 1.86
CA ALA A 68 3.94 10.54 1.51
C ALA A 68 5.20 9.82 2.01
N VAL A 69 5.07 8.66 2.69
CA VAL A 69 6.22 7.85 3.13
C VAL A 69 7.01 7.30 1.94
N ASP A 70 8.23 6.82 2.19
CA ASP A 70 9.18 6.47 1.13
C ASP A 70 8.76 5.25 0.31
N LEU A 71 8.15 4.25 0.95
CA LEU A 71 7.67 3.04 0.28
C LEU A 71 6.32 2.61 0.88
N VAL A 72 5.35 2.28 0.02
CA VAL A 72 4.11 1.61 0.43
C VAL A 72 4.02 0.29 -0.30
N VAL A 73 3.81 -0.80 0.44
CA VAL A 73 3.61 -2.15 -0.10
C VAL A 73 2.22 -2.63 0.30
N GLY A 74 1.45 -3.10 -0.66
CA GLY A 74 0.09 -3.58 -0.43
C GLY A 74 -0.16 -4.97 -1.01
N THR A 75 -0.88 -5.81 -0.24
CA THR A 75 -1.34 -7.14 -0.66
C THR A 75 -2.85 -7.26 -0.49
N SER A 76 -3.59 -7.71 -1.51
CA SER A 76 -5.05 -7.90 -1.46
C SER A 76 -5.78 -6.62 -1.01
N ALA A 77 -6.61 -6.66 0.03
CA ALA A 77 -7.21 -5.46 0.64
C ALA A 77 -6.20 -4.33 0.92
N GLY A 78 -4.98 -4.67 1.37
CA GLY A 78 -3.91 -3.70 1.57
C GLY A 78 -3.39 -3.06 0.27
N SER A 79 -3.54 -3.72 -0.89
CA SER A 79 -3.22 -3.14 -2.20
C SER A 79 -4.18 -2.02 -2.61
N VAL A 80 -5.46 -2.15 -2.24
CA VAL A 80 -6.48 -1.13 -2.47
C VAL A 80 -6.18 0.11 -1.62
N LEU A 81 -5.89 -0.07 -0.34
CA LEU A 81 -5.51 1.01 0.57
C LEU A 81 -4.17 1.65 0.18
N ALA A 82 -3.21 0.84 -0.29
CA ALA A 82 -1.94 1.33 -0.81
C ALA A 82 -2.15 2.23 -2.04
N ALA A 83 -2.98 1.81 -2.99
CA ALA A 83 -3.34 2.61 -4.15
C ALA A 83 -4.05 3.91 -3.74
N ALA A 84 -5.04 3.84 -2.84
CA ALA A 84 -5.74 5.02 -2.35
C ALA A 84 -4.78 6.06 -1.72
N LEU A 85 -3.98 5.64 -0.75
CA LEU A 85 -2.99 6.52 -0.09
C LEU A 85 -2.01 7.13 -1.09
N ARG A 86 -1.58 6.35 -2.08
CA ARG A 86 -0.55 6.76 -3.05
C ARG A 86 -1.08 7.69 -4.13
N CYS A 87 -2.36 7.60 -4.44
CA CYS A 87 -3.06 8.53 -5.31
C CYS A 87 -3.67 9.74 -4.56
N GLY A 88 -3.24 9.98 -3.31
CA GLY A 88 -3.60 11.19 -2.56
C GLY A 88 -4.89 11.11 -1.74
N VAL A 89 -5.53 9.94 -1.62
CA VAL A 89 -6.68 9.77 -0.71
C VAL A 89 -6.19 9.80 0.73
N GLY A 90 -6.71 10.74 1.52
CA GLY A 90 -6.39 10.92 2.93
C GLY A 90 -6.85 9.75 3.80
N VAL A 91 -6.21 9.58 4.96
CA VAL A 91 -6.58 8.54 5.94
C VAL A 91 -7.99 8.78 6.50
N ASP A 92 -8.33 10.05 6.73
CA ASP A 92 -9.66 10.51 7.11
C ASP A 92 -10.72 10.12 6.06
N GLN A 93 -10.42 10.36 4.78
CA GLN A 93 -11.29 9.99 3.67
C GLN A 93 -11.49 8.46 3.57
N ILE A 94 -10.42 7.68 3.78
CA ILE A 94 -10.50 6.22 3.85
C ILE A 94 -11.41 5.76 5.00
N VAL A 95 -11.30 6.39 6.18
CA VAL A 95 -12.15 6.05 7.34
C VAL A 95 -13.61 6.41 7.08
N GLU A 96 -13.87 7.59 6.53
CA GLU A 96 -15.23 8.02 6.18
C GLU A 96 -15.86 7.10 5.13
N HIS A 97 -15.06 6.63 4.16
CA HIS A 97 -15.52 5.63 3.21
C HIS A 97 -16.00 4.34 3.87
N GLN A 98 -15.21 3.83 4.82
CA GLN A 98 -15.56 2.63 5.56
C GLN A 98 -16.79 2.81 6.47
N ARG A 99 -17.18 4.05 6.77
CA ARG A 99 -18.41 4.39 7.51
C ARG A 99 -19.64 4.54 6.62
N GLY A 100 -19.49 4.40 5.29
CA GLY A 100 -20.58 4.49 4.32
C GLY A 100 -20.66 5.81 3.58
N SER A 101 -19.73 6.74 3.81
CA SER A 101 -19.62 7.96 3.01
C SER A 101 -19.05 7.63 1.63
N ALA A 102 -19.71 8.07 0.55
CA ALA A 102 -19.19 7.85 -0.80
C ALA A 102 -17.93 8.72 -1.00
N LEU A 103 -16.79 8.10 -1.35
CA LEU A 103 -15.57 8.84 -1.74
C LEU A 103 -15.76 9.61 -3.07
N ALA A 104 -16.76 9.20 -3.86
CA ALA A 104 -17.31 9.93 -4.99
C ALA A 104 -18.63 9.26 -5.39
N GLU A 105 -19.68 10.03 -5.67
CA GLU A 105 -20.82 9.50 -6.41
C GLU A 105 -20.44 9.37 -7.88
N LEU A 106 -20.00 8.17 -8.27
CA LEU A 106 -19.69 7.84 -9.66
C LEU A 106 -20.77 6.87 -10.20
N PRO A 107 -21.77 7.36 -10.97
CA PRO A 107 -22.92 6.57 -11.39
C PRO A 107 -22.57 5.29 -12.17
N HIS A 108 -21.48 5.34 -12.96
CA HIS A 108 -20.99 4.16 -13.68
C HIS A 108 -20.36 3.11 -12.74
N LEU A 109 -19.73 3.54 -11.65
CA LEU A 109 -19.17 2.62 -10.65
C LEU A 109 -20.28 1.95 -9.83
N SER A 110 -21.33 2.69 -9.47
CA SER A 110 -22.46 2.12 -8.73
C SER A 110 -23.28 1.11 -9.54
N GLN A 111 -23.22 1.17 -10.87
CA GLN A 111 -23.75 0.11 -11.75
C GLN A 111 -22.85 -1.14 -11.70
N LEU A 112 -21.54 -0.99 -11.86
CA LEU A 112 -20.58 -2.12 -11.80
C LEU A 112 -20.60 -2.86 -10.47
N ASP A 113 -20.81 -2.15 -9.36
CA ASP A 113 -20.94 -2.73 -8.02
C ASP A 113 -22.20 -3.61 -7.92
N ARG A 114 -23.35 -3.09 -8.38
CA ARG A 114 -24.61 -3.83 -8.42
C ARG A 114 -24.56 -5.05 -9.34
N ASP A 115 -23.92 -4.92 -10.50
CA ASP A 115 -23.75 -6.00 -11.48
C ASP A 115 -22.86 -7.15 -10.95
N GLY A 116 -22.00 -6.87 -9.96
CA GLY A 116 -21.13 -7.86 -9.34
C GLY A 116 -21.88 -8.88 -8.48
N GLY A 117 -23.06 -8.52 -7.98
CA GLY A 117 -23.86 -9.34 -7.06
C GLY A 117 -23.21 -9.53 -5.68
N PRO A 118 -23.96 -10.06 -4.69
CA PRO A 118 -23.46 -10.21 -3.32
C PRO A 118 -22.45 -11.36 -3.17
N LEU A 119 -22.45 -12.31 -4.11
CA LEU A 119 -21.59 -13.49 -4.10
C LEU A 119 -21.05 -13.71 -5.51
N PRO A 120 -19.77 -14.10 -5.64
CA PRO A 120 -19.23 -14.42 -6.95
C PRO A 120 -19.91 -15.68 -7.52
N PRO A 121 -20.06 -15.76 -8.85
CA PRO A 121 -20.66 -16.91 -9.51
C PRO A 121 -19.89 -18.20 -9.22
N LEU A 122 -20.60 -19.33 -9.23
CA LEU A 122 -20.02 -20.66 -9.00
C LEU A 122 -18.79 -20.89 -9.90
N PRO A 123 -17.68 -21.43 -9.35
CA PRO A 123 -16.46 -21.61 -10.11
C PRO A 123 -16.66 -22.63 -11.24
N ARG A 124 -15.82 -22.54 -12.27
CA ARG A 124 -15.75 -23.57 -13.31
C ARG A 124 -15.06 -24.79 -12.73
N LEU A 125 -15.57 -25.99 -13.02
CA LEU A 125 -14.96 -27.29 -12.67
C LEU A 125 -13.70 -27.56 -13.51
N ARG A 126 -12.74 -26.63 -13.43
CA ARG A 126 -11.44 -26.68 -14.07
C ARG A 126 -10.40 -26.29 -13.04
N ILE A 127 -9.32 -27.05 -12.99
CA ILE A 127 -8.13 -26.76 -12.17
C ILE A 127 -7.70 -25.31 -12.44
N GLY A 128 -7.51 -24.52 -11.37
CA GLY A 128 -7.17 -23.11 -11.48
C GLY A 128 -5.87 -22.86 -12.26
N SER A 129 -4.83 -23.65 -11.96
CA SER A 129 -3.57 -23.57 -12.71
C SER A 129 -2.84 -24.90 -12.89
N PRO A 130 -3.06 -25.61 -14.01
CA PRO A 130 -2.25 -26.77 -14.39
C PRO A 130 -0.76 -26.46 -14.49
N ARG A 131 -0.39 -25.23 -14.91
CA ARG A 131 1.01 -24.79 -14.98
C ARG A 131 1.67 -24.68 -13.61
N LEU A 132 0.93 -24.22 -12.59
CA LEU A 132 1.46 -24.19 -11.22
C LEU A 132 1.75 -25.60 -10.71
N LEU A 133 0.85 -26.55 -10.98
CA LEU A 133 1.03 -27.94 -10.59
C LEU A 133 2.25 -28.55 -11.29
N ALA A 134 2.42 -28.28 -12.59
CA ALA A 134 3.62 -28.70 -13.33
C ALA A 134 4.90 -28.07 -12.76
N SER A 135 4.91 -26.76 -12.50
CA SER A 135 6.05 -26.07 -11.87
C SER A 135 6.37 -26.63 -10.48
N THR A 136 5.34 -26.99 -9.71
CA THR A 136 5.50 -27.62 -8.39
C THR A 136 6.08 -29.02 -8.50
N ALA A 137 5.63 -29.83 -9.46
CA ALA A 137 6.19 -31.16 -9.69
C ALA A 137 7.67 -31.11 -10.08
N LEU A 138 8.07 -30.10 -10.88
CA LEU A 138 9.46 -29.91 -11.31
C LEU A 138 10.38 -29.36 -10.22
N ALA A 139 9.85 -28.54 -9.30
CA ALA A 139 10.65 -27.89 -8.25
C ALA A 139 9.88 -27.77 -6.93
N PRO A 140 9.53 -28.89 -6.26
CA PRO A 140 8.62 -28.90 -5.12
C PRO A 140 9.17 -28.13 -3.91
N HIS A 141 10.49 -28.09 -3.74
CA HIS A 141 11.15 -27.35 -2.66
C HIS A 141 11.15 -25.82 -2.86
N ARG A 142 10.80 -25.33 -4.06
CA ARG A 142 10.80 -23.89 -4.37
C ARG A 142 9.43 -23.24 -4.21
N ILE A 143 8.36 -24.04 -4.20
CA ILE A 143 6.98 -23.57 -4.12
C ILE A 143 6.40 -23.96 -2.77
N ARG A 144 5.83 -22.98 -2.07
CA ARG A 144 5.21 -23.22 -0.75
C ARG A 144 4.00 -24.18 -0.92
N PRO A 145 3.79 -25.15 -0.01
CA PRO A 145 2.73 -26.15 -0.15
C PRO A 145 1.34 -25.53 -0.34
N TRP A 146 1.02 -24.47 0.39
CA TRP A 146 -0.28 -23.78 0.28
C TRP A 146 -0.42 -22.96 -1.02
N VAL A 147 0.69 -22.45 -1.58
CA VAL A 147 0.68 -21.85 -2.92
C VAL A 147 0.40 -22.92 -3.97
N ALA A 148 1.05 -24.07 -3.89
CA ALA A 148 0.78 -25.20 -4.80
C ALA A 148 -0.68 -25.67 -4.70
N ALA A 149 -1.21 -25.80 -3.48
CA ALA A 149 -2.60 -26.19 -3.23
C ALA A 149 -3.60 -25.21 -3.87
N SER A 150 -3.29 -23.91 -3.91
CA SER A 150 -4.15 -22.93 -4.59
C SER A 150 -4.39 -23.25 -6.06
N GLY A 151 -3.42 -23.87 -6.75
CA GLY A 151 -3.53 -24.26 -8.15
C GLY A 151 -4.59 -25.34 -8.42
N LEU A 152 -4.93 -26.15 -7.41
CA LEU A 152 -5.99 -27.17 -7.47
C LEU A 152 -7.39 -26.59 -7.31
N VAL A 153 -7.50 -25.40 -6.72
CA VAL A 153 -8.80 -24.75 -6.50
C VAL A 153 -9.47 -24.52 -7.86
N PRO A 154 -10.77 -24.83 -8.00
CA PRO A 154 -11.53 -24.58 -9.22
C PRO A 154 -11.40 -23.12 -9.68
N GLN A 155 -11.44 -22.89 -10.99
CA GLN A 155 -11.29 -21.53 -11.51
C GLN A 155 -12.49 -20.65 -11.12
N GLY A 156 -12.23 -19.62 -10.32
CA GLY A 156 -13.18 -18.57 -9.98
C GLY A 156 -13.69 -17.81 -11.20
N ARG A 157 -14.89 -17.27 -11.09
CA ARG A 157 -15.58 -16.54 -12.17
C ARG A 157 -15.96 -15.11 -11.78
N GLY A 158 -15.81 -14.73 -10.52
CA GLY A 158 -16.03 -13.36 -10.08
C GLY A 158 -15.12 -12.39 -10.82
N GLN A 159 -15.66 -11.23 -11.18
CA GLN A 159 -14.94 -10.17 -11.87
C GLN A 159 -14.84 -8.95 -10.97
N LEU A 160 -13.65 -8.38 -10.84
CA LEU A 160 -13.37 -7.20 -10.00
C LEU A 160 -13.44 -5.90 -10.82
N ARG A 161 -14.49 -5.75 -11.64
CA ARG A 161 -14.65 -4.59 -12.55
C ARG A 161 -14.80 -3.29 -11.79
N TYR A 162 -15.66 -3.29 -10.77
CA TYR A 162 -15.84 -2.15 -9.87
C TYR A 162 -14.51 -1.71 -9.27
N LEU A 163 -13.75 -2.66 -8.70
CA LEU A 163 -12.47 -2.36 -8.08
C LEU A 163 -11.47 -1.77 -9.08
N GLY A 164 -11.37 -2.34 -10.29
CA GLY A 164 -10.50 -1.80 -11.33
C GLY A 164 -10.87 -0.35 -11.68
N ALA A 165 -12.15 -0.09 -11.93
CA ALA A 165 -12.64 1.22 -12.29
C ALA A 165 -12.54 2.25 -11.14
N LEU A 166 -12.68 1.81 -9.88
CA LEU A 166 -12.44 2.63 -8.69
C LEU A 166 -10.97 3.08 -8.61
N VAL A 167 -10.02 2.15 -8.81
CA VAL A 167 -8.59 2.47 -8.79
C VAL A 167 -8.21 3.39 -9.96
N GLU A 168 -8.79 3.19 -11.14
CA GLU A 168 -8.63 4.10 -12.28
C GLU A 168 -9.14 5.50 -11.96
N ALA A 169 -10.33 5.62 -11.37
CA ALA A 169 -10.92 6.90 -11.00
C ALA A 169 -10.12 7.64 -9.91
N ILE A 170 -9.55 6.91 -8.95
CA ILE A 170 -8.68 7.47 -7.92
C ILE A 170 -7.34 7.91 -8.53
N LEU A 171 -6.72 7.09 -9.37
CA LEU A 171 -5.46 7.43 -10.04
C LEU A 171 -5.62 8.62 -10.99
N ALA A 172 -6.76 8.76 -11.67
CA ALA A 172 -7.04 9.90 -12.56
C ALA A 172 -7.07 11.26 -11.83
N GLN A 173 -7.24 11.26 -10.51
CA GLN A 173 -7.18 12.46 -9.67
C GLN A 173 -5.74 12.79 -9.22
N ASP A 174 -4.81 11.84 -9.33
CA ASP A 174 -3.39 12.05 -9.01
C ASP A 174 -2.67 12.74 -10.18
N THR A 175 -2.55 14.07 -10.09
CA THR A 175 -1.83 14.88 -11.08
C THR A 175 -0.34 14.57 -11.19
N ALA A 176 0.25 13.86 -10.20
CA ALA A 176 1.64 13.44 -10.24
C ALA A 176 1.82 12.04 -10.87
N ALA A 177 0.74 11.30 -11.13
CA ALA A 177 0.83 9.95 -11.70
C ALA A 177 1.49 9.96 -13.09
N VAL A 178 2.36 8.97 -13.33
CA VAL A 178 3.09 8.83 -14.59
C VAL A 178 2.88 7.41 -15.12
N ALA A 179 2.53 7.32 -16.41
CA ALA A 179 2.36 6.03 -17.10
C ALA A 179 1.41 5.04 -16.39
N GLY A 180 0.34 5.53 -15.78
CA GLY A 180 -0.64 4.68 -15.10
C GLY A 180 -0.21 4.15 -13.73
N TRP A 181 0.80 4.78 -13.11
CA TRP A 181 1.32 4.42 -11.79
C TRP A 181 1.55 5.67 -10.92
N PRO A 182 1.40 5.60 -9.58
CA PRO A 182 1.67 6.72 -8.69
C PRO A 182 3.14 7.15 -8.74
N ALA A 183 3.41 8.45 -8.57
CA ALA A 183 4.77 8.99 -8.61
C ALA A 183 5.71 8.41 -7.53
N ARG A 184 5.15 8.13 -6.34
CA ARG A 184 5.90 7.62 -5.19
C ARG A 184 5.98 6.10 -5.22
N GLU A 185 7.10 5.59 -4.69
CA GLU A 185 7.40 4.15 -4.75
C GLU A 185 6.30 3.32 -4.08
N THR A 186 5.63 2.51 -4.89
CA THR A 186 4.44 1.75 -4.49
C THR A 186 4.54 0.36 -5.06
N TRP A 187 4.49 -0.66 -4.20
CA TRP A 187 4.57 -2.04 -4.62
C TRP A 187 3.26 -2.77 -4.37
N ILE A 188 2.66 -3.30 -5.43
CA ILE A 188 1.44 -4.10 -5.35
C ILE A 188 1.80 -5.57 -5.54
N VAL A 189 1.49 -6.40 -4.54
CA VAL A 189 1.98 -7.78 -4.50
C VAL A 189 0.91 -8.75 -4.97
N ALA A 190 1.25 -9.54 -5.98
CA ALA A 190 0.46 -10.67 -6.48
C ALA A 190 1.33 -11.93 -6.58
N VAL A 191 0.75 -13.05 -6.98
CA VAL A 191 1.47 -14.29 -7.30
C VAL A 191 1.29 -14.61 -8.78
N ASP A 192 2.39 -14.85 -9.50
CA ASP A 192 2.31 -15.43 -10.83
C ASP A 192 1.77 -16.86 -10.71
N TYR A 193 0.62 -17.08 -11.31
CA TYR A 193 -0.13 -18.31 -11.11
C TYR A 193 0.40 -19.49 -11.93
N ALA A 194 1.42 -19.30 -12.77
CA ALA A 194 2.09 -20.40 -13.48
C ALA A 194 3.31 -20.91 -12.71
N THR A 195 4.01 -20.03 -12.01
CA THR A 195 5.30 -20.30 -11.33
C THR A 195 5.19 -20.36 -9.81
N GLY A 196 4.15 -19.77 -9.23
CA GLY A 196 3.97 -19.66 -7.77
C GLY A 196 4.86 -18.59 -7.14
N HIS A 197 5.61 -17.82 -7.93
CA HIS A 197 6.48 -16.77 -7.45
C HIS A 197 5.73 -15.45 -7.24
N ARG A 198 6.07 -14.71 -6.18
CA ARG A 198 5.53 -13.38 -5.94
C ARG A 198 6.01 -12.39 -7.00
N MET A 199 5.10 -11.55 -7.44
CA MET A 199 5.34 -10.39 -8.28
C MET A 199 5.03 -9.14 -7.46
N ALA A 200 5.98 -8.21 -7.38
CA ALA A 200 5.78 -6.90 -6.79
C ALA A 200 5.75 -5.86 -7.93
N PHE A 201 4.56 -5.58 -8.45
CA PHE A 201 4.38 -4.56 -9.48
C PHE A 201 4.80 -3.18 -8.93
N GLY A 202 5.44 -2.35 -9.76
CA GLY A 202 6.00 -1.06 -9.34
C GLY A 202 7.40 -1.13 -8.69
N ARG A 203 7.90 -2.34 -8.38
CA ARG A 203 9.30 -2.52 -7.97
C ARG A 203 10.23 -2.35 -9.18
N PRO A 204 11.44 -1.77 -9.02
CA PRO A 204 12.43 -1.74 -10.10
C PRO A 204 12.66 -3.11 -10.73
N GLY A 205 12.53 -3.20 -12.06
CA GLY A 205 12.65 -4.45 -12.83
C GLY A 205 11.34 -5.24 -12.98
N ALA A 206 10.25 -4.83 -12.34
CA ALA A 206 8.93 -5.38 -12.61
C ALA A 206 8.41 -4.90 -13.99
N PRO A 207 7.59 -5.71 -14.70
CA PRO A 207 6.98 -5.27 -15.95
C PRO A 207 6.06 -4.06 -15.71
N PRO A 208 5.98 -3.11 -16.66
CA PRO A 208 5.05 -1.99 -16.56
C PRO A 208 3.63 -2.50 -16.73
N VAL A 209 2.74 -2.10 -15.82
CA VAL A 209 1.33 -2.47 -15.82
C VAL A 209 0.51 -1.31 -15.25
N PRO A 210 -0.75 -1.10 -15.67
CA PRO A 210 -1.63 -0.14 -15.00
C PRO A 210 -1.83 -0.49 -13.51
N LEU A 211 -1.90 0.52 -12.65
CA LEU A 211 -2.14 0.30 -11.20
C LEU A 211 -3.40 -0.53 -10.94
N ALA A 212 -4.49 -0.24 -11.65
CA ALA A 212 -5.74 -0.97 -11.52
C ALA A 212 -5.58 -2.46 -11.86
N ASP A 213 -4.80 -2.79 -12.88
CA ASP A 213 -4.51 -4.18 -13.23
C ASP A 213 -3.68 -4.89 -12.15
N ALA A 214 -2.72 -4.20 -11.55
CA ALA A 214 -1.92 -4.73 -10.44
C ALA A 214 -2.78 -4.96 -9.19
N VAL A 215 -3.66 -4.02 -8.84
CA VAL A 215 -4.57 -4.15 -7.69
C VAL A 215 -5.58 -5.27 -7.93
N VAL A 216 -6.20 -5.34 -9.12
CA VAL A 216 -7.11 -6.45 -9.47
C VAL A 216 -6.37 -7.80 -9.40
N ALA A 217 -5.15 -7.89 -9.93
CA ALA A 217 -4.32 -9.09 -9.79
C ALA A 217 -4.06 -9.46 -8.31
N SER A 218 -3.76 -8.47 -7.48
CA SER A 218 -3.51 -8.64 -6.04
C SER A 218 -4.77 -9.05 -5.26
N CYS A 219 -5.97 -8.79 -5.77
CA CYS A 219 -7.25 -9.15 -5.16
C CYS A 219 -7.95 -10.35 -5.82
N SER A 220 -7.37 -10.94 -6.88
CA SER A 220 -7.92 -12.13 -7.57
C SER A 220 -7.73 -13.40 -6.74
N ILE A 221 -8.54 -13.58 -5.68
CA ILE A 221 -8.49 -14.77 -4.80
C ILE A 221 -8.84 -16.04 -5.60
N PRO A 222 -7.96 -17.07 -5.64
CA PRO A 222 -8.24 -18.34 -6.30
C PRO A 222 -9.55 -18.97 -5.79
N GLY A 223 -10.39 -19.46 -6.70
CA GLY A 223 -11.69 -20.06 -6.36
C GLY A 223 -12.87 -19.09 -6.43
N TRP A 224 -12.67 -17.83 -6.04
CA TRP A 224 -13.73 -16.82 -6.10
C TRP A 224 -13.65 -15.98 -7.38
N TYR A 225 -12.47 -15.43 -7.66
CA TYR A 225 -12.27 -14.50 -8.77
C TYR A 225 -11.47 -15.11 -9.92
N GLU A 226 -11.69 -14.58 -11.12
CA GLU A 226 -10.87 -14.93 -12.26
C GLU A 226 -9.42 -14.43 -12.07
N PRO A 227 -8.39 -15.25 -12.35
CA PRO A 227 -7.00 -14.79 -12.35
C PRO A 227 -6.81 -13.65 -13.36
N LYS A 228 -6.23 -12.53 -12.91
CA LYS A 228 -5.99 -11.38 -13.78
C LYS A 228 -4.88 -11.70 -14.77
N SER A 229 -5.15 -11.51 -16.06
CA SER A 229 -4.14 -11.64 -17.10
C SER A 229 -3.46 -10.30 -17.36
N VAL A 230 -2.14 -10.27 -17.26
CA VAL A 230 -1.32 -9.07 -17.55
C VAL A 230 -0.09 -9.51 -18.35
N ALA A 231 0.11 -8.90 -19.52
CA ALA A 231 1.21 -9.24 -20.44
C ALA A 231 1.34 -10.76 -20.71
N GLY A 232 0.22 -11.45 -20.95
CA GLY A 232 0.19 -12.89 -21.24
C GLY A 232 0.41 -13.83 -20.04
N ARG A 233 0.63 -13.27 -18.84
CA ARG A 233 0.78 -14.03 -17.58
C ARG A 233 -0.47 -13.89 -16.74
N ARG A 234 -0.82 -14.94 -16.00
CA ARG A 234 -1.98 -14.93 -15.09
C ARG A 234 -1.50 -14.75 -13.67
N TYR A 235 -2.15 -13.86 -12.94
CA TYR A 235 -1.83 -13.53 -11.55
C TYR A 235 -3.04 -13.75 -10.64
N VAL A 236 -2.75 -14.12 -9.40
CA VAL A 236 -3.72 -14.30 -8.33
C VAL A 236 -3.27 -13.55 -7.07
N ASP A 237 -4.16 -13.49 -6.10
CA ASP A 237 -3.96 -12.76 -4.85
C ASP A 237 -2.61 -13.08 -4.17
N GLY A 238 -1.87 -12.03 -3.80
CA GLY A 238 -0.55 -12.15 -3.16
C GLY A 238 -0.57 -12.83 -1.79
N GLY A 239 -1.70 -12.72 -1.09
CA GLY A 239 -1.97 -13.31 0.22
C GLY A 239 -1.88 -14.84 0.21
N VAL A 240 -2.07 -15.47 -0.96
CA VAL A 240 -1.83 -16.90 -1.16
C VAL A 240 -0.38 -17.27 -0.82
N CYS A 241 0.59 -16.38 -1.07
CA CYS A 241 1.98 -16.64 -0.70
C CYS A 241 2.30 -16.07 0.68
N SER A 242 1.98 -14.81 0.93
CA SER A 242 2.23 -14.11 2.19
C SER A 242 1.24 -12.96 2.35
N SER A 243 0.58 -12.89 3.50
CA SER A 243 -0.38 -11.82 3.79
C SER A 243 0.24 -10.42 3.78
N THR A 244 1.50 -10.26 4.19
CA THR A 244 2.17 -8.95 4.27
C THR A 244 3.27 -8.76 3.23
N SER A 245 3.94 -9.84 2.82
CA SER A 245 5.15 -9.78 2.00
C SER A 245 6.25 -8.85 2.55
N LEU A 246 6.32 -8.75 3.88
CA LEU A 246 7.28 -7.91 4.62
C LEU A 246 8.74 -8.19 4.22
N ASP A 247 9.08 -9.43 3.90
CA ASP A 247 10.43 -9.81 3.50
C ASP A 247 10.91 -9.12 2.22
N LEU A 248 10.01 -8.63 1.37
CA LEU A 248 10.38 -7.91 0.14
C LEU A 248 11.06 -6.56 0.43
N VAL A 249 10.76 -5.93 1.57
CA VAL A 249 11.31 -4.61 1.91
C VAL A 249 12.62 -4.67 2.67
N ALA A 250 13.12 -5.87 3.02
CA ALA A 250 14.33 -6.05 3.82
C ALA A 250 15.59 -5.38 3.21
N LYS A 251 15.63 -5.23 1.88
CA LYS A 251 16.74 -4.60 1.14
C LYS A 251 16.34 -3.26 0.50
N ALA A 252 15.25 -2.64 0.93
CA ALA A 252 14.75 -1.38 0.38
C ALA A 252 15.46 -0.13 0.96
N GLY A 253 16.40 -0.30 1.89
CA GLY A 253 17.13 0.82 2.51
C GLY A 253 16.21 1.73 3.34
N LEU A 254 15.29 1.12 4.08
CA LEU A 254 14.37 1.80 4.99
C LEU A 254 14.95 1.80 6.41
N ASP A 255 14.71 2.88 7.14
CA ASP A 255 15.12 3.05 8.53
C ASP A 255 14.00 2.63 9.51
N GLU A 256 12.76 2.57 9.03
CA GLU A 256 11.58 2.14 9.79
C GLU A 256 10.57 1.49 8.86
N VAL A 257 9.85 0.48 9.37
CA VAL A 257 8.76 -0.16 8.66
C VAL A 257 7.58 -0.33 9.61
N TYR A 258 6.44 0.27 9.26
CA TYR A 258 5.16 -0.02 9.91
C TYR A 258 4.44 -1.13 9.15
N VAL A 259 3.95 -2.13 9.87
CA VAL A 259 3.29 -3.30 9.28
C VAL A 259 1.89 -3.42 9.85
N LEU A 260 0.88 -3.23 9.01
CA LEU A 260 -0.52 -3.42 9.36
C LEU A 260 -0.97 -4.77 8.80
N ALA A 261 -1.11 -5.76 9.69
CA ALA A 261 -1.30 -7.15 9.32
C ALA A 261 -2.57 -7.74 9.99
N PRO A 262 -3.77 -7.42 9.48
CA PRO A 262 -5.01 -7.86 10.12
C PRO A 262 -5.18 -9.39 10.17
N MET A 263 -4.49 -10.13 9.30
CA MET A 263 -4.47 -11.60 9.29
C MET A 263 -3.31 -12.24 10.07
N ALA A 264 -2.52 -11.48 10.83
CA ALA A 264 -1.37 -12.02 11.57
C ALA A 264 -1.73 -12.55 12.97
N SER A 265 -2.93 -12.28 13.48
CA SER A 265 -3.34 -12.80 14.79
C SER A 265 -3.76 -14.28 14.69
N TYR A 266 -3.17 -15.10 15.55
CA TYR A 266 -3.63 -16.47 15.81
C TYR A 266 -4.63 -16.52 16.98
N LEU A 267 -4.79 -15.41 17.70
CA LEU A 267 -5.76 -15.26 18.78
C LEU A 267 -7.08 -14.81 18.15
N MET A 268 -8.09 -15.67 18.23
CA MET A 268 -9.45 -15.30 17.93
C MET A 268 -9.95 -14.41 19.06
N ASP A 269 -10.44 -13.21 18.70
CA ASP A 269 -11.17 -12.38 19.65
C ASP A 269 -12.37 -13.16 20.18
N ARG A 270 -12.56 -13.13 21.51
CA ARG A 270 -13.83 -13.49 22.15
C ARG A 270 -14.54 -12.19 22.50
N PRO A 271 -15.28 -11.57 21.57
CA PRO A 271 -15.98 -10.34 21.89
C PRO A 271 -16.97 -10.63 23.03
N CYS A 272 -16.71 -10.06 24.22
CA CYS A 272 -17.55 -10.23 25.42
C CYS A 272 -18.96 -9.62 25.24
N ARG A 273 -19.22 -8.96 24.12
CA ARG A 273 -20.53 -8.45 23.71
C ARG A 273 -20.70 -8.72 22.22
N THR A 274 -21.71 -9.50 21.86
CA THR A 274 -22.23 -9.52 20.48
C THR A 274 -22.53 -8.07 20.09
N PRO A 275 -22.00 -7.55 18.97
CA PRO A 275 -22.52 -6.32 18.41
C PRO A 275 -24.00 -6.56 18.15
N SER A 276 -24.87 -5.74 18.73
CA SER A 276 -26.34 -5.77 18.54
C SER A 276 -26.76 -5.38 17.11
N VAL A 277 -25.82 -5.39 16.16
CA VAL A 277 -26.04 -5.08 14.76
C VAL A 277 -26.08 -6.41 14.02
N PRO A 278 -27.28 -6.87 13.58
CA PRO A 278 -27.40 -8.13 12.87
C PRO A 278 -26.56 -8.12 11.59
N ALA A 279 -26.01 -9.28 11.21
CA ALA A 279 -25.18 -9.44 10.01
C ALA A 279 -25.88 -8.94 8.72
N SER A 280 -27.21 -8.87 8.72
CA SER A 280 -28.01 -8.28 7.65
C SER A 280 -27.75 -6.78 7.43
N ALA A 281 -27.35 -6.03 8.46
CA ALA A 281 -26.97 -4.62 8.32
C ALA A 281 -25.61 -4.43 7.65
N TRP A 282 -24.76 -5.47 7.64
CA TRP A 282 -23.44 -5.45 6.99
C TRP A 282 -23.49 -5.98 5.55
N LEU A 283 -24.47 -6.82 5.22
CA LEU A 283 -24.67 -7.41 3.89
C LEU A 283 -25.81 -6.75 3.09
N GLY A 284 -26.58 -5.86 3.71
CA GLY A 284 -27.79 -5.24 3.15
C GLY A 284 -27.58 -3.78 2.76
N GLY A 285 -26.89 -3.55 1.66
CA GLY A 285 -26.82 -2.24 1.02
C GLY A 285 -27.91 -2.05 -0.04
N VAL A 286 -29.20 -2.19 0.28
CA VAL A 286 -30.30 -1.57 -0.49
C VAL A 286 -31.53 -1.43 0.42
N HIS A 287 -31.81 -0.20 0.89
CA HIS A 287 -33.19 0.21 1.09
C HIS A 287 -33.41 1.52 0.34
N LEU A 288 -34.06 1.39 -0.82
CA LEU A 288 -34.80 2.45 -1.48
C LEU A 288 -36.22 2.45 -0.89
N GLY A 289 -36.69 3.61 -0.43
CA GLY A 289 -38.10 3.82 -0.12
C GLY A 289 -38.33 5.08 0.72
N PRO A 290 -39.07 6.09 0.21
CA PRO A 290 -39.36 7.33 0.92
C PRO A 290 -40.61 7.22 1.82
N CYS A 291 -40.65 8.12 2.82
CA CYS A 291 -41.71 8.41 3.79
C CYS A 291 -41.95 7.37 4.89
#